data_AF-E0TBM0-F1
#
_entry.id   AF-E0TBM0-F1
#
_cell.length_a   1.000
_cell.length_b   1.000
_cell.length_c   1.000
_cell.angle_alpha   90.00
_cell.angle_beta   90.00
_cell.angle_gamma   90.00
#
_symmetry.space_group_name_H-M   'P 1'
#
loop_
_entity.id
_entity.type
_entity.pdbx_description
1 polymer ?
#
loop_
_entity_poly.entity_id
_entity_poly.type
_entity_poly.pdbx_seq_one_letter_code
_entity_poly.pdbx_strand_id
1 'polypeptide(L)'
;MAFILGTSGNDNAVSTAPLDIFLGLGGDDVYQAGSGIDIALAGAGSDQLIGGAGLSIFGGGAGADLFTLAAGAGGTMNILDFEQGIDLIDLSEYGIKELAEIDVSYSDNGASVFVGDAVINLRNFFGDLTEEDFKFDVDTIDFEDITPADRYAPIPTGYNGFTWFNLAVIDVAAQDAQFPLNGYEANSGTNAMFNEFGGSASISRSANFDFDSFYASAAWNEGLQLEVSGYDDGVFIGSQTFTLSYDVSNFYELDDTIFDSVDQVEFSTFGGVDDPNDDGTGTQFSMDDLVIG
;
A
#
# COMPACT_ATOMS: atom_id res chain seq x y z
N MET A 1 -30.22 -11.15 -16.62
CA MET A 1 -29.33 -10.16 -17.22
C MET A 1 -29.70 -8.80 -16.69
N ALA A 2 -28.76 -8.08 -16.09
CA ALA A 2 -28.87 -6.67 -15.79
C ALA A 2 -27.97 -5.85 -16.72
N PHE A 3 -28.36 -4.59 -16.92
CA PHE A 3 -27.57 -3.59 -17.63
C PHE A 3 -27.52 -2.36 -16.74
N ILE A 4 -26.32 -1.95 -16.36
CA ILE A 4 -26.03 -0.83 -15.47
C ILE A 4 -25.26 0.19 -16.28
N LEU A 5 -25.76 1.42 -16.29
CA LEU A 5 -25.12 2.57 -16.93
C LEU A 5 -24.80 3.58 -15.84
N GLY A 6 -23.52 3.85 -15.66
CA GLY A 6 -22.98 4.92 -14.82
C GLY A 6 -23.16 6.30 -15.46
N THR A 7 -22.40 7.24 -14.94
CA THR A 7 -22.47 8.67 -15.20
C THR A 7 -21.08 9.21 -15.55
N SER A 8 -20.90 10.52 -15.56
CA SER A 8 -19.57 11.11 -15.76
C SER A 8 -18.88 11.44 -14.43
N GLY A 9 -19.34 10.85 -13.34
CA GLY A 9 -18.76 11.00 -12.01
C GLY A 9 -18.86 9.68 -11.27
N ASN A 10 -18.20 9.62 -10.13
CA ASN A 10 -17.93 8.39 -9.39
C ASN A 10 -19.22 7.62 -9.03
N ASP A 11 -19.35 6.42 -9.57
CA ASP A 11 -20.47 5.51 -9.37
C ASP A 11 -20.07 4.28 -8.54
N ASN A 12 -21.05 3.73 -7.82
CA ASN A 12 -20.89 2.47 -7.09
C ASN A 12 -21.95 1.49 -7.58
N ALA A 13 -21.52 0.37 -8.15
CA ALA A 13 -22.39 -0.61 -8.77
C ALA A 13 -22.08 -2.02 -8.26
N VAL A 14 -23.13 -2.75 -7.90
CA VAL A 14 -23.05 -4.17 -7.52
C VAL A 14 -24.03 -4.95 -8.37
N SER A 15 -23.56 -6.07 -8.89
CA SER A 15 -24.33 -6.93 -9.80
C SER A 15 -24.56 -8.32 -9.19
N THR A 16 -25.63 -8.98 -9.61
CA THR A 16 -26.12 -10.22 -8.93
C THR A 16 -26.84 -11.18 -9.88
N ALA A 17 -27.11 -10.77 -11.12
CA ALA A 17 -27.71 -11.67 -12.09
C ALA A 17 -26.62 -12.53 -12.73
N PRO A 18 -26.97 -13.68 -13.32
CA PRO A 18 -25.96 -14.54 -13.96
C PRO A 18 -25.26 -13.97 -15.20
N LEU A 19 -25.70 -12.80 -15.69
CA LEU A 19 -25.10 -12.11 -16.83
C LEU A 19 -25.31 -10.62 -16.65
N ASP A 20 -24.30 -9.86 -16.25
CA ASP A 20 -24.44 -8.42 -16.06
C ASP A 20 -23.50 -7.62 -16.98
N ILE A 21 -23.95 -6.42 -17.36
CA ILE A 21 -23.16 -5.48 -18.15
C ILE A 21 -23.12 -4.15 -17.39
N PHE A 22 -21.92 -3.65 -17.11
CA PHE A 22 -21.66 -2.34 -16.54
C PHE A 22 -20.91 -1.46 -17.55
N LEU A 23 -21.37 -0.22 -17.69
CA LEU A 23 -20.69 0.84 -18.42
C LEU A 23 -20.56 2.04 -17.48
N GLY A 24 -19.37 2.32 -16.95
CA GLY A 24 -19.12 3.41 -16.00
C GLY A 24 -19.15 4.79 -16.66
N LEU A 25 -18.53 4.90 -17.83
CA LEU A 25 -18.27 6.11 -18.63
C LEU A 25 -17.12 6.96 -18.09
N GLY A 26 -17.24 7.58 -16.93
CA GLY A 26 -16.07 8.17 -16.29
C GLY A 26 -16.35 8.78 -14.93
N GLY A 27 -15.30 9.26 -14.28
CA GLY A 27 -15.24 9.33 -12.82
C GLY A 27 -14.55 8.09 -12.28
N ASP A 28 -14.21 8.10 -10.99
CA ASP A 28 -13.57 6.96 -10.34
C ASP A 28 -14.67 6.00 -9.83
N ASP A 29 -14.93 4.95 -10.60
CA ASP A 29 -16.03 4.02 -10.38
C ASP A 29 -15.62 2.79 -9.58
N VAL A 30 -16.55 2.25 -8.80
CA VAL A 30 -16.40 0.94 -8.15
C VAL A 30 -17.47 -0.01 -8.66
N TYR A 31 -17.06 -1.09 -9.31
CA TYR A 31 -17.95 -2.13 -9.79
C TYR A 31 -17.61 -3.49 -9.19
N GLN A 32 -18.60 -4.10 -8.56
CA GLN A 32 -18.53 -5.46 -8.05
C GLN A 32 -19.38 -6.43 -8.90
N ALA A 33 -18.69 -7.35 -9.57
CA ALA A 33 -19.31 -8.44 -10.30
C ALA A 33 -19.96 -9.46 -9.34
N GLY A 34 -21.08 -10.00 -9.77
CA GLY A 34 -21.76 -11.10 -9.09
C GLY A 34 -21.19 -12.46 -9.51
N SER A 35 -22.00 -13.50 -9.39
CA SER A 35 -21.68 -14.78 -10.00
C SER A 35 -22.19 -14.83 -11.44
N GLY A 36 -21.44 -15.42 -12.37
CA GLY A 36 -21.92 -15.66 -13.73
C GLY A 36 -20.94 -15.16 -14.79
N ILE A 37 -21.47 -14.52 -15.83
CA ILE A 37 -20.66 -13.85 -16.86
C ILE A 37 -20.88 -12.34 -16.73
N ASP A 38 -19.86 -11.61 -16.32
CA ASP A 38 -19.98 -10.17 -16.08
C ASP A 38 -19.07 -9.40 -17.02
N ILE A 39 -19.61 -8.34 -17.63
CA ILE A 39 -18.88 -7.47 -18.55
C ILE A 39 -18.85 -6.07 -17.95
N ALA A 40 -17.67 -5.52 -17.73
CA ALA A 40 -17.50 -4.15 -17.24
C ALA A 40 -16.60 -3.36 -18.20
N LEU A 41 -17.01 -2.15 -18.55
CA LEU A 41 -16.16 -1.15 -19.18
C LEU A 41 -16.28 0.11 -18.33
N ALA A 42 -15.26 0.39 -17.52
CA ALA A 42 -15.34 1.42 -16.49
C ALA A 42 -15.25 2.83 -17.11
N GLY A 43 -14.24 3.08 -17.94
CA GLY A 43 -14.20 4.26 -18.80
C GLY A 43 -13.01 5.14 -18.49
N ALA A 44 -13.23 6.37 -18.04
CA ALA A 44 -12.14 7.29 -17.73
C ALA A 44 -12.18 7.71 -16.26
N GLY A 45 -11.09 7.54 -15.54
CA GLY A 45 -11.02 7.69 -14.09
C GLY A 45 -10.14 6.57 -13.52
N SER A 46 -9.90 6.59 -12.22
CA SER A 46 -9.21 5.49 -11.54
C SER A 46 -10.24 4.51 -11.00
N ASP A 47 -10.51 3.47 -11.78
CA ASP A 47 -11.64 2.57 -11.55
C ASP A 47 -11.25 1.31 -10.77
N GLN A 48 -12.16 0.80 -9.94
CA GLN A 48 -11.98 -0.46 -9.20
C GLN A 48 -12.96 -1.51 -9.70
N LEU A 49 -12.43 -2.56 -10.33
CA LEU A 49 -13.21 -3.63 -10.93
C LEU A 49 -13.00 -4.95 -10.18
N ILE A 50 -13.99 -5.32 -9.36
CA ILE A 50 -13.94 -6.48 -8.49
C ILE A 50 -14.63 -7.66 -9.18
N GLY A 51 -13.84 -8.67 -9.54
CA GLY A 51 -14.30 -9.92 -10.15
C GLY A 51 -15.03 -10.80 -9.15
N GLY A 52 -16.15 -11.37 -9.59
CA GLY A 52 -16.92 -12.34 -8.83
C GLY A 52 -16.74 -13.76 -9.38
N ALA A 53 -17.58 -14.69 -8.89
CA ALA A 53 -17.48 -16.09 -9.29
C ALA A 53 -17.85 -16.28 -10.77
N GLY A 54 -17.11 -17.13 -11.50
CA GLY A 54 -17.38 -17.39 -12.92
C GLY A 54 -16.47 -16.62 -13.86
N LEU A 55 -17.01 -15.93 -14.86
CA LEU A 55 -16.25 -15.25 -15.90
C LEU A 55 -16.47 -13.74 -15.86
N SER A 56 -15.43 -12.98 -15.55
CA SER A 56 -15.42 -11.52 -15.66
C SER A 56 -14.66 -11.07 -16.91
N ILE A 57 -15.21 -10.12 -17.66
CA ILE A 57 -14.60 -9.51 -18.85
C ILE A 57 -14.56 -8.00 -18.63
N PHE A 58 -13.40 -7.50 -18.26
CA PHE A 58 -13.23 -6.13 -17.77
C PHE A 58 -12.34 -5.32 -18.70
N GLY A 59 -12.74 -4.09 -18.97
CA GLY A 59 -11.85 -3.04 -19.44
C GLY A 59 -11.87 -1.90 -18.44
N GLY A 60 -10.70 -1.49 -17.95
CA GLY A 60 -10.57 -0.36 -17.03
C GLY A 60 -10.79 0.92 -17.80
N GLY A 61 -9.89 1.17 -18.75
CA GLY A 61 -10.01 2.23 -19.73
C GLY A 61 -8.85 3.21 -19.59
N ALA A 62 -9.12 4.45 -19.22
CA ALA A 62 -8.07 5.46 -19.05
C ALA A 62 -7.99 5.92 -17.60
N GLY A 63 -6.82 5.79 -16.99
CA GLY A 63 -6.59 6.11 -15.59
C GLY A 63 -5.82 4.98 -14.94
N ALA A 64 -5.51 5.10 -13.64
CA ALA A 64 -4.86 4.02 -12.90
C ALA A 64 -5.96 3.12 -12.33
N ASP A 65 -6.18 1.98 -12.97
CA ASP A 65 -7.26 1.06 -12.65
C ASP A 65 -6.80 -0.10 -11.76
N LEU A 66 -7.66 -0.55 -10.86
CA LEU A 66 -7.40 -1.68 -9.96
C LEU A 66 -8.33 -2.85 -10.26
N PHE A 67 -7.75 -3.98 -10.64
CA PHE A 67 -8.46 -5.22 -10.91
C PHE A 67 -8.32 -6.18 -9.73
N THR A 68 -9.36 -6.29 -8.92
CA THR A 68 -9.36 -7.16 -7.75
C THR A 68 -10.11 -8.44 -8.05
N LEU A 69 -9.56 -9.58 -7.64
CA LEU A 69 -10.33 -10.81 -7.58
C LEU A 69 -10.70 -11.11 -6.14
N ALA A 70 -12.00 -11.22 -5.84
CA ALA A 70 -12.44 -11.49 -4.48
C ALA A 70 -12.06 -12.91 -4.05
N ALA A 71 -11.43 -13.06 -2.88
CA ALA A 71 -10.97 -14.36 -2.43
C ALA A 71 -12.12 -15.34 -2.19
N GLY A 72 -11.90 -16.60 -2.59
CA GLY A 72 -12.91 -17.66 -2.48
C GLY A 72 -14.09 -17.55 -3.45
N ALA A 73 -14.11 -16.53 -4.34
CA ALA A 73 -15.09 -16.48 -5.43
C ALA A 73 -14.85 -17.60 -6.45
N GLY A 74 -13.57 -17.87 -6.77
CA GLY A 74 -13.13 -18.77 -7.82
C GLY A 74 -13.58 -18.29 -9.20
N GLY A 75 -12.72 -18.33 -10.22
CA GLY A 75 -13.16 -17.86 -11.54
C GLY A 75 -12.07 -17.47 -12.50
N THR A 76 -12.49 -16.91 -13.62
CA THR A 76 -11.63 -16.43 -14.68
C THR A 76 -11.92 -14.96 -14.93
N MET A 77 -10.91 -14.11 -14.77
CA MET A 77 -10.97 -12.71 -15.19
C MET A 77 -10.25 -12.57 -16.53
N ASN A 78 -10.84 -11.80 -17.44
CA ASN A 78 -10.22 -11.36 -18.68
C ASN A 78 -10.15 -9.84 -18.65
N ILE A 79 -8.96 -9.28 -18.50
CA ILE A 79 -8.70 -7.85 -18.58
C ILE A 79 -8.35 -7.52 -20.03
N LEU A 80 -9.02 -6.55 -20.63
CA LEU A 80 -8.99 -6.29 -22.07
C LEU A 80 -7.90 -5.29 -22.50
N ASP A 81 -7.47 -4.42 -21.58
CA ASP A 81 -6.70 -3.22 -21.87
C ASP A 81 -5.68 -2.82 -20.79
N PHE A 82 -5.23 -3.77 -19.95
CA PHE A 82 -4.24 -3.54 -18.88
C PHE A 82 -3.02 -2.74 -19.37
N GLU A 83 -2.76 -1.60 -18.74
CA GLU A 83 -1.62 -0.71 -19.00
C GLU A 83 -0.55 -0.86 -17.89
N GLN A 84 0.54 -1.54 -18.21
CA GLN A 84 1.67 -1.75 -17.28
C GLN A 84 2.25 -0.42 -16.79
N GLY A 85 2.53 -0.36 -15.48
CA GLY A 85 3.01 0.84 -14.78
C GLY A 85 1.94 1.90 -14.55
N ILE A 86 0.67 1.60 -14.87
CA ILE A 86 -0.49 2.46 -14.57
C ILE A 86 -1.56 1.67 -13.82
N ASP A 87 -1.92 0.49 -14.33
CA ASP A 87 -2.91 -0.39 -13.73
C ASP A 87 -2.28 -1.39 -12.76
N LEU A 88 -3.09 -1.88 -11.81
CA LEU A 88 -2.68 -2.86 -10.80
C LEU A 88 -3.65 -4.04 -10.73
N ILE A 89 -3.12 -5.21 -10.39
CA ILE A 89 -3.89 -6.41 -10.06
C ILE A 89 -3.82 -6.63 -8.54
N ASP A 90 -4.97 -6.58 -7.86
CA ASP A 90 -5.02 -6.80 -6.41
C ASP A 90 -5.20 -8.29 -6.09
N LEU A 91 -4.18 -8.87 -5.48
CA LEU A 91 -4.11 -10.24 -4.99
C LEU A 91 -4.09 -10.32 -3.44
N SER A 92 -4.21 -9.18 -2.75
CA SER A 92 -4.12 -9.13 -1.29
C SER A 92 -5.15 -10.01 -0.59
N GLU A 93 -6.38 -10.09 -1.11
CA GLU A 93 -7.38 -10.97 -0.49
C GLU A 93 -7.02 -12.47 -0.57
N TYR A 94 -6.14 -12.87 -1.51
CA TYR A 94 -5.69 -14.26 -1.67
C TYR A 94 -4.55 -14.64 -0.71
N GLY A 95 -4.04 -13.71 0.09
CA GLY A 95 -2.91 -13.95 0.99
C GLY A 95 -1.59 -14.17 0.27
N ILE A 96 -1.48 -13.69 -0.97
CA ILE A 96 -0.26 -13.76 -1.78
C ILE A 96 0.64 -12.62 -1.37
N LYS A 97 1.87 -12.90 -0.96
CA LYS A 97 2.79 -11.90 -0.42
C LYS A 97 3.80 -11.37 -1.44
N GLU A 98 4.10 -12.17 -2.46
CA GLU A 98 5.14 -11.85 -3.45
C GLU A 98 4.82 -12.48 -4.81
N LEU A 99 5.47 -11.99 -5.86
CA LEU A 99 5.28 -12.52 -7.22
C LEU A 99 5.74 -13.98 -7.35
N ALA A 100 6.69 -14.41 -6.54
CA ALA A 100 7.22 -15.78 -6.56
C ALA A 100 6.21 -16.84 -6.09
N GLU A 101 5.14 -16.44 -5.39
CA GLU A 101 4.07 -17.35 -4.92
C GLU A 101 3.02 -17.67 -6.00
N ILE A 102 3.06 -16.98 -7.14
CA ILE A 102 2.10 -17.16 -8.24
C ILE A 102 2.78 -17.65 -9.52
N ASP A 103 2.02 -18.40 -10.31
CA ASP A 103 2.48 -18.82 -11.63
C ASP A 103 2.02 -17.81 -12.70
N VAL A 104 2.96 -17.34 -13.53
CA VAL A 104 2.65 -16.50 -14.69
C VAL A 104 3.04 -17.22 -15.99
N SER A 105 2.11 -17.31 -16.93
CA SER A 105 2.34 -17.88 -18.26
C SER A 105 2.09 -16.85 -19.35
N TYR A 106 3.05 -16.72 -20.26
CA TYR A 106 2.94 -15.84 -21.42
C TYR A 106 2.54 -16.60 -22.68
N SER A 107 1.82 -15.94 -23.58
CA SER A 107 1.37 -16.48 -24.86
C SER A 107 1.24 -15.38 -25.90
N ASP A 108 1.03 -15.76 -27.17
CA ASP A 108 0.75 -14.81 -28.26
C ASP A 108 -0.52 -13.97 -28.06
N ASN A 109 -1.36 -14.32 -27.07
CA ASN A 109 -2.63 -13.64 -26.79
C ASN A 109 -2.59 -12.80 -25.51
N GLY A 110 -1.45 -12.73 -24.80
CA GLY A 110 -1.39 -12.11 -23.49
C GLY A 110 -0.61 -12.89 -22.42
N ALA A 111 -0.74 -12.45 -21.17
CA ALA A 111 -0.31 -13.16 -19.98
C ALA A 111 -1.50 -13.79 -19.23
N SER A 112 -1.25 -14.89 -18.54
CA SER A 112 -2.17 -15.54 -17.61
C SER A 112 -1.49 -15.66 -16.25
N VAL A 113 -2.12 -15.12 -15.21
CA VAL A 113 -1.72 -15.22 -13.81
C VAL A 113 -2.61 -16.26 -13.12
N PHE A 114 -2.01 -17.23 -12.45
CA PHE A 114 -2.71 -18.31 -11.76
C PHE A 114 -2.57 -18.14 -10.25
N VAL A 115 -3.71 -18.00 -9.55
CA VAL A 115 -3.76 -17.74 -8.11
C VAL A 115 -4.79 -18.67 -7.47
N GLY A 116 -4.33 -19.68 -6.73
CA GLY A 116 -5.21 -20.69 -6.14
C GLY A 116 -6.07 -21.41 -7.20
N ASP A 117 -7.39 -21.23 -7.13
CA ASP A 117 -8.37 -21.77 -8.07
C ASP A 117 -8.81 -20.80 -9.17
N ALA A 118 -8.18 -19.62 -9.23
CA ALA A 118 -8.51 -18.55 -10.15
C ALA A 118 -7.45 -18.31 -11.23
N VAL A 119 -7.91 -17.68 -12.32
CA VAL A 119 -7.05 -17.29 -13.44
C VAL A 119 -7.38 -15.88 -13.89
N ILE A 120 -6.38 -15.01 -13.94
CA ILE A 120 -6.49 -13.66 -14.52
C ILE A 120 -5.77 -13.67 -15.86
N ASN A 121 -6.43 -13.23 -16.93
CA ASN A 121 -5.86 -13.16 -18.26
C ASN A 121 -5.78 -11.72 -18.73
N LEU A 122 -4.57 -11.24 -18.96
CA LEU A 122 -4.31 -9.93 -19.55
C LEU A 122 -4.30 -10.08 -21.07
N ARG A 123 -5.38 -9.70 -21.72
CA ARG A 123 -5.56 -9.89 -23.16
C ARG A 123 -4.75 -8.86 -23.93
N ASN A 124 -4.04 -9.31 -24.97
CA ASN A 124 -3.17 -8.47 -25.79
C ASN A 124 -2.04 -7.77 -25.01
N PHE A 125 -1.68 -8.31 -23.86
CA PHE A 125 -0.52 -7.87 -23.09
C PHE A 125 0.76 -8.51 -23.64
N PHE A 126 1.79 -7.70 -23.89
CA PHE A 126 3.06 -8.17 -24.46
C PHE A 126 4.30 -7.67 -23.68
N GLY A 127 4.09 -7.16 -22.46
CA GLY A 127 5.16 -6.81 -21.52
C GLY A 127 5.56 -8.00 -20.64
N ASP A 128 6.43 -7.72 -19.68
CA ASP A 128 6.83 -8.65 -18.62
C ASP A 128 6.25 -8.15 -17.31
N LEU A 129 5.40 -8.93 -16.65
CA LEU A 129 4.84 -8.57 -15.35
C LEU A 129 5.93 -8.61 -14.27
N THR A 130 5.94 -7.57 -13.44
CA THR A 130 6.82 -7.34 -12.31
C THR A 130 6.00 -7.15 -11.04
N GLU A 131 6.64 -7.03 -9.88
CA GLU A 131 5.93 -6.79 -8.62
C GLU A 131 5.17 -5.46 -8.62
N GLU A 132 5.66 -4.45 -9.34
CA GLU A 132 4.97 -3.17 -9.52
C GLU A 132 3.60 -3.29 -10.21
N ASP A 133 3.29 -4.41 -10.87
CA ASP A 133 1.99 -4.65 -11.54
C ASP A 133 0.94 -5.26 -10.60
N PHE A 134 1.30 -5.56 -9.35
CA PHE A 134 0.45 -6.24 -8.39
C PHE A 134 0.36 -5.50 -7.05
N LYS A 135 -0.76 -5.71 -6.37
CA LYS A 135 -0.93 -5.40 -4.95
C LYS A 135 -1.02 -6.72 -4.18
N PHE A 136 -0.05 -6.97 -3.32
CA PHE A 136 0.07 -8.19 -2.51
C PHE A 136 -0.54 -8.01 -1.10
N ASP A 137 -0.77 -9.14 -0.41
CA ASP A 137 -1.16 -9.19 1.01
C ASP A 137 0.09 -9.00 1.86
N VAL A 138 0.62 -7.79 1.84
CA VAL A 138 1.75 -7.46 2.68
C VAL A 138 1.26 -7.24 4.10
N ASP A 139 1.99 -7.80 5.08
CA ASP A 139 1.71 -7.55 6.49
C ASP A 139 2.07 -6.09 6.80
N THR A 140 1.09 -5.21 6.64
CA THR A 140 1.24 -3.79 6.96
C THR A 140 1.04 -3.56 8.44
N ILE A 141 1.99 -2.87 9.07
CA ILE A 141 1.85 -2.35 10.43
C ILE A 141 1.42 -0.88 10.32
N ASP A 142 0.12 -0.64 10.53
CA ASP A 142 -0.56 0.67 10.43
C ASP A 142 -0.77 1.36 11.80
N PHE A 143 -0.46 0.66 12.91
CA PHE A 143 -0.62 1.15 14.29
C PHE A 143 -2.06 1.55 14.69
N GLU A 144 -3.07 1.28 13.87
CA GLU A 144 -4.47 1.69 14.10
C GLU A 144 -5.13 0.90 15.24
N ASP A 145 -4.58 -0.26 15.58
CA ASP A 145 -5.05 -1.09 16.69
C ASP A 145 -4.50 -0.65 18.07
N ILE A 146 -3.58 0.32 18.10
CA ILE A 146 -3.12 0.97 19.33
C ILE A 146 -4.03 2.16 19.61
N THR A 147 -4.58 2.26 20.82
CA THR A 147 -5.39 3.43 21.21
C THR A 147 -4.62 4.28 22.22
N PRO A 148 -4.05 5.43 21.80
CA PRO A 148 -3.47 6.39 22.72
C PRO A 148 -4.48 6.87 23.77
N ALA A 149 -4.04 6.93 25.04
CA ALA A 149 -4.89 7.46 26.11
C ALA A 149 -4.96 9.00 26.09
N ASP A 150 -3.94 9.63 25.52
CA ASP A 150 -3.79 11.06 25.24
C ASP A 150 -3.28 11.20 23.79
N ARG A 151 -2.53 12.26 23.44
CA ARG A 151 -2.00 12.46 22.07
C ARG A 151 -1.01 11.40 21.59
N TYR A 152 -0.40 10.63 22.49
CA TYR A 152 0.57 9.60 22.13
C TYR A 152 0.57 8.45 23.15
N ALA A 153 1.09 7.29 22.76
CA ALA A 153 1.30 6.13 23.61
C ALA A 153 2.56 5.35 23.21
N PRO A 154 3.24 4.70 24.17
CA PRO A 154 4.34 3.80 23.83
C PRO A 154 3.83 2.60 23.03
N ILE A 155 4.62 2.12 22.06
CA ILE A 155 4.31 0.87 21.36
C ILE A 155 4.44 -0.30 22.35
N PRO A 156 3.43 -1.18 22.47
CA PRO A 156 3.49 -2.32 23.37
C PRO A 156 4.69 -3.23 23.10
N THR A 157 5.32 -3.75 24.15
CA THR A 157 6.41 -4.72 23.99
C THR A 157 5.93 -5.97 23.25
N GLY A 158 6.62 -6.33 22.16
CA GLY A 158 6.25 -7.48 21.33
C GLY A 158 5.08 -7.22 20.37
N TYR A 159 4.66 -5.97 20.20
CA TYR A 159 3.70 -5.57 19.18
C TYR A 159 4.20 -6.03 17.79
N ASN A 160 3.36 -6.78 17.06
CA ASN A 160 3.70 -7.49 15.83
C ASN A 160 4.97 -8.38 15.92
N GLY A 161 5.35 -8.83 17.12
CA GLY A 161 6.53 -9.68 17.33
C GLY A 161 7.86 -8.92 17.38
N PHE A 162 7.84 -7.59 17.35
CA PHE A 162 9.03 -6.75 17.34
C PHE A 162 9.36 -6.13 18.70
N THR A 163 10.64 -5.81 18.87
CA THR A 163 11.14 -4.87 19.88
C THR A 163 11.26 -3.50 19.22
N TRP A 164 10.61 -2.51 19.85
CA TRP A 164 10.55 -1.13 19.38
C TRP A 164 11.37 -0.25 20.33
N PHE A 165 12.42 0.40 19.82
CA PHE A 165 13.30 1.26 20.60
C PHE A 165 13.14 2.72 20.19
N ASN A 166 12.89 3.58 21.19
CA ASN A 166 12.69 5.02 21.01
C ASN A 166 11.56 5.38 20.02
N LEU A 167 10.53 4.54 19.97
CA LEU A 167 9.38 4.67 19.09
C LEU A 167 8.08 4.66 19.90
N ALA A 168 7.16 5.53 19.52
CA ALA A 168 5.83 5.65 20.11
C ALA A 168 4.80 5.86 19.00
N VAL A 169 3.53 5.66 19.31
CA VAL A 169 2.41 5.98 18.44
C VAL A 169 1.84 7.34 18.83
N ILE A 170 1.54 8.18 17.84
CA ILE A 170 0.87 9.46 18.01
C ILE A 170 -0.50 9.40 17.36
N ASP A 171 -1.53 9.92 18.05
CA ASP A 171 -2.86 10.14 17.47
C ASP A 171 -2.77 11.41 16.62
N VAL A 172 -2.72 11.23 15.31
CA VAL A 172 -2.57 12.32 14.33
C VAL A 172 -3.88 13.09 14.16
N ALA A 173 -5.03 12.44 14.37
CA ALA A 173 -6.35 13.07 14.25
C ALA A 173 -6.71 13.94 15.47
N ALA A 174 -6.13 13.68 16.64
CA ALA A 174 -6.33 14.45 17.87
C ALA A 174 -5.34 15.61 18.06
N GLN A 175 -4.43 15.84 17.12
CA GLN A 175 -3.62 17.07 17.08
C GLN A 175 -4.57 18.26 16.82
N ASP A 176 -4.48 19.27 17.69
CA ASP A 176 -5.52 20.26 17.95
C ASP A 176 -5.70 21.28 16.81
N ALA A 177 -6.94 21.71 16.55
CA ALA A 177 -7.33 22.78 15.62
C ALA A 177 -6.73 24.17 15.95
N GLN A 178 -5.88 24.25 16.97
CA GLN A 178 -5.18 25.45 17.40
C GLN A 178 -3.85 25.65 16.67
N PHE A 179 -3.25 24.60 16.07
CA PHE A 179 -1.99 24.63 15.32
C PHE A 179 -2.05 23.65 14.12
N PRO A 180 -2.56 24.08 12.96
CA PRO A 180 -3.12 23.18 11.95
C PRO A 180 -2.12 22.54 10.98
N LEU A 181 -0.81 22.63 11.23
CA LEU A 181 0.22 22.08 10.33
C LEU A 181 1.39 21.55 11.16
N ASN A 182 1.47 20.23 11.27
CA ASN A 182 2.66 19.51 11.70
C ASN A 182 2.72 18.23 10.86
N GLY A 183 3.91 17.69 10.65
CA GLY A 183 4.03 16.57 9.72
C GLY A 183 3.50 15.24 10.23
N TYR A 184 3.15 15.11 11.52
CA TYR A 184 2.48 13.90 11.98
C TYR A 184 1.13 13.72 11.26
N GLU A 185 0.38 14.80 11.05
CA GLU A 185 -0.91 14.83 10.35
C GLU A 185 -0.84 14.49 8.86
N ALA A 186 0.36 14.39 8.28
CA ALA A 186 0.53 14.04 6.87
C ALA A 186 0.34 12.53 6.60
N ASN A 187 0.35 11.69 7.63
CA ASN A 187 0.17 10.24 7.51
C ASN A 187 -1.31 9.87 7.41
N SER A 188 -1.56 8.67 6.87
CA SER A 188 -2.87 8.05 6.81
C SER A 188 -3.42 7.71 8.20
N GLY A 189 -4.69 7.31 8.22
CA GLY A 189 -5.28 6.75 9.44
C GLY A 189 -5.49 7.76 10.58
N THR A 190 -5.54 7.20 11.79
CA THR A 190 -5.72 7.92 13.06
C THR A 190 -4.40 8.02 13.80
N ASN A 191 -3.50 7.08 13.57
CA ASN A 191 -2.27 6.88 14.30
C ASN A 191 -1.08 6.79 13.35
N ALA A 192 0.07 7.24 13.82
CA ALA A 192 1.34 6.98 13.15
C ALA A 192 2.43 6.70 14.18
N MET A 193 3.47 5.97 13.79
CA MET A 193 4.66 5.80 14.59
C MET A 193 5.55 7.05 14.48
N PHE A 194 6.24 7.43 15.56
CA PHE A 194 7.26 8.46 15.53
C PHE A 194 8.42 8.14 16.47
N ASN A 195 9.57 8.77 16.24
CA ASN A 195 10.71 8.68 17.16
C ASN A 195 10.63 9.72 18.28
N GLU A 196 10.77 9.26 19.52
CA GLU A 196 10.71 10.13 20.67
C GLU A 196 11.91 11.09 20.71
N PHE A 197 11.62 12.38 20.97
CA PHE A 197 12.61 13.45 21.14
C PHE A 197 13.63 13.63 19.99
N GLY A 198 13.33 13.11 18.79
CA GLY A 198 14.23 13.20 17.63
C GLY A 198 15.47 12.32 17.74
N GLY A 199 15.52 11.39 18.70
CA GLY A 199 16.63 10.45 18.88
C GLY A 199 16.62 9.31 17.87
N SER A 200 17.74 8.61 17.73
CA SER A 200 17.80 7.37 16.95
C SER A 200 16.80 6.34 17.49
N ALA A 201 16.18 5.61 16.58
CA ALA A 201 15.17 4.62 16.85
C ALA A 201 15.54 3.29 16.17
N SER A 202 14.95 2.18 16.61
CA SER A 202 15.12 0.91 15.92
C SER A 202 13.96 -0.04 16.11
N ILE A 203 13.83 -0.95 15.16
CA ILE A 203 12.98 -2.13 15.21
C ILE A 203 13.86 -3.36 15.09
N SER A 204 13.54 -4.41 15.84
CA SER A 204 14.29 -5.66 15.80
C SER A 204 13.46 -6.84 16.27
N ARG A 205 13.80 -8.04 15.81
CA ARG A 205 13.28 -9.31 16.35
C ARG A 205 14.35 -10.39 16.19
N SER A 206 14.21 -11.53 16.87
CA SER A 206 15.24 -12.58 16.84
C SER A 206 15.29 -13.41 15.55
N ALA A 207 14.30 -13.25 14.66
CA ALA A 207 14.21 -13.96 13.40
C ALA A 207 14.26 -12.94 12.28
N ASN A 208 14.94 -13.25 11.20
CA ASN A 208 15.11 -12.32 10.10
C ASN A 208 13.74 -11.94 9.48
N PHE A 209 13.70 -10.76 8.90
CA PHE A 209 12.55 -10.17 8.22
C PHE A 209 13.03 -9.36 7.04
N ASP A 210 12.10 -9.16 6.12
CA ASP A 210 12.28 -8.28 4.98
C ASP A 210 11.58 -6.96 5.35
N PHE A 211 12.23 -5.82 5.19
CA PHE A 211 11.64 -4.52 5.49
C PHE A 211 11.56 -3.71 4.21
N ASP A 212 10.39 -3.75 3.58
CA ASP A 212 10.27 -3.46 2.16
C ASP A 212 9.98 -1.98 1.92
N SER A 213 9.05 -1.41 2.69
CA SER A 213 8.64 -0.02 2.50
C SER A 213 7.91 0.58 3.69
N PHE A 214 7.70 1.89 3.62
CA PHE A 214 6.92 2.67 4.57
C PHE A 214 6.48 3.99 3.95
N TYR A 215 5.47 4.61 4.57
CA TYR A 215 5.17 6.02 4.36
C TYR A 215 5.82 6.86 5.46
N ALA A 216 6.39 8.01 5.11
CA ALA A 216 6.99 8.90 6.10
C ALA A 216 6.92 10.39 5.77
N SER A 217 6.89 11.18 6.84
CA SER A 217 6.99 12.64 6.86
C SER A 217 7.94 13.11 7.96
N ALA A 218 8.48 14.31 7.80
CA ALA A 218 9.19 15.00 8.88
C ALA A 218 8.18 15.69 9.79
N ALA A 219 8.34 15.64 11.10
CA ALA A 219 7.38 16.29 12.00
C ALA A 219 7.45 17.83 11.91
N TRP A 220 8.67 18.37 11.81
CA TRP A 220 8.96 19.80 11.99
C TRP A 220 9.86 20.41 10.91
N ASN A 221 10.78 19.61 10.35
CA ASN A 221 11.81 20.13 9.44
C ASN A 221 11.53 19.74 8.00
N GLU A 222 11.37 20.73 7.12
CA GLU A 222 11.36 20.48 5.68
C GLU A 222 12.75 19.99 5.21
N GLY A 223 12.76 18.92 4.42
CA GLY A 223 13.98 18.31 3.89
C GLY A 223 14.81 17.56 4.93
N LEU A 224 14.18 17.07 6.02
CA LEU A 224 14.83 16.23 7.02
C LEU A 224 15.42 14.98 6.35
N GLN A 225 16.67 14.66 6.66
CA GLN A 225 17.28 13.42 6.17
C GLN A 225 16.98 12.29 7.13
N LEU A 226 16.49 11.18 6.61
CA LEU A 226 16.27 9.92 7.33
C LEU A 226 17.25 8.88 6.77
N GLU A 227 18.23 8.48 7.56
CA GLU A 227 19.07 7.32 7.28
C GLU A 227 18.47 6.07 7.92
N VAL A 228 18.21 5.07 7.09
CA VAL A 228 17.73 3.74 7.47
C VAL A 228 18.90 2.77 7.31
N SER A 229 19.22 1.98 8.34
CA SER A 229 20.37 1.07 8.37
C SER A 229 19.94 -0.36 8.72
N GLY A 230 20.34 -1.33 7.90
CA GLY A 230 20.03 -2.75 8.08
C GLY A 230 21.17 -3.52 8.75
N TYR A 231 20.82 -4.42 9.67
CA TYR A 231 21.75 -5.31 10.37
C TYR A 231 21.22 -6.75 10.41
N ASP A 232 22.15 -7.72 10.40
CA ASP A 232 21.87 -9.14 10.59
C ASP A 232 22.84 -9.70 11.65
N ASP A 233 22.32 -10.26 12.74
CA ASP A 233 23.09 -10.74 13.90
C ASP A 233 24.08 -9.67 14.44
N GLY A 234 23.69 -8.39 14.36
CA GLY A 234 24.50 -7.24 14.75
C GLY A 234 25.62 -6.86 13.76
N VAL A 235 25.65 -7.47 12.57
CA VAL A 235 26.54 -7.10 11.46
C VAL A 235 25.83 -6.10 10.56
N PHE A 236 26.45 -4.94 10.31
CA PHE A 236 25.92 -3.94 9.38
C PHE A 236 25.94 -4.44 7.94
N ILE A 237 24.79 -4.40 7.27
CA ILE A 237 24.62 -4.80 5.87
C ILE A 237 24.75 -3.58 4.95
N GLY A 238 24.05 -2.50 5.26
CA GLY A 238 24.03 -1.28 4.45
C GLY A 238 23.09 -0.22 5.02
N SER A 239 23.05 0.94 4.36
CA SER A 239 22.10 2.01 4.69
C SER A 239 21.61 2.72 3.44
N GLN A 240 20.41 3.30 3.55
CA GLN A 240 19.79 4.13 2.54
C GLN A 240 19.31 5.43 3.20
N THR A 241 19.37 6.55 2.47
CA THR A 241 18.99 7.87 3.01
C THR A 241 17.89 8.49 2.17
N PHE A 242 16.83 8.92 2.84
CA PHE A 242 15.66 9.57 2.26
C PHE A 242 15.57 11.02 2.71
N THR A 243 14.92 11.85 1.89
CA THR A 243 14.60 13.24 2.23
C THR A 243 13.12 13.34 2.50
N LEU A 244 12.74 13.61 3.75
CA LEU A 244 11.35 13.73 4.18
C LEU A 244 10.83 15.16 4.00
N SER A 245 9.57 15.28 3.61
CA SER A 245 8.81 16.52 3.58
C SER A 245 8.00 16.71 4.86
N TYR A 246 7.74 17.96 5.24
CA TYR A 246 7.00 18.26 6.47
C TYR A 246 5.48 18.12 6.32
N ASP A 247 4.90 18.41 5.14
CA ASP A 247 3.44 18.44 4.93
C ASP A 247 2.90 17.30 4.06
N VAL A 248 3.77 16.39 3.65
CA VAL A 248 3.43 15.26 2.78
C VAL A 248 4.12 14.00 3.30
N SER A 249 3.33 12.99 3.60
CA SER A 249 3.85 11.63 3.79
C SER A 249 4.04 11.00 2.41
N ASN A 250 5.27 10.61 2.11
CA ASN A 250 5.62 9.99 0.83
C ASN A 250 5.93 8.51 1.05
N PHE A 251 5.69 7.73 0.01
CA PHE A 251 6.11 6.32 -0.05
C PHE A 251 7.63 6.23 -0.24
N TYR A 252 8.27 5.36 0.52
CA TYR A 252 9.68 5.01 0.38
C TYR A 252 9.85 3.50 0.35
N GLU A 253 10.43 3.03 -0.74
CA GLU A 253 10.85 1.64 -0.94
C GLU A 253 12.32 1.47 -0.55
N LEU A 254 12.60 0.39 0.15
CA LEU A 254 13.95 0.03 0.58
C LEU A 254 14.65 -0.85 -0.47
N ASP A 255 15.98 -0.83 -0.46
CA ASP A 255 16.81 -1.68 -1.32
C ASP A 255 16.86 -3.11 -0.75
N ASP A 256 16.21 -4.05 -1.42
CA ASP A 256 16.18 -5.50 -1.10
C ASP A 256 17.58 -6.08 -0.85
N THR A 257 18.62 -5.57 -1.52
CA THR A 257 19.99 -6.08 -1.31
C THR A 257 20.56 -5.74 0.07
N ILE A 258 19.91 -4.85 0.80
CA ILE A 258 20.27 -4.40 2.15
C ILE A 258 19.24 -4.88 3.18
N PHE A 259 17.96 -4.81 2.86
CA PHE A 259 16.87 -4.93 3.83
C PHE A 259 16.10 -6.24 3.76
N ASP A 260 16.41 -7.12 2.80
CA ASP A 260 15.98 -8.51 2.85
C ASP A 260 16.79 -9.28 3.89
N SER A 261 16.08 -10.07 4.69
CA SER A 261 16.64 -11.00 5.66
C SER A 261 17.54 -10.31 6.71
N VAL A 262 17.10 -9.16 7.25
CA VAL A 262 17.72 -8.46 8.38
C VAL A 262 17.05 -8.84 9.71
N ASP A 263 17.74 -8.67 10.85
CA ASP A 263 17.15 -8.87 12.19
C ASP A 263 16.95 -7.55 12.96
N GLN A 264 17.48 -6.45 12.43
CA GLN A 264 17.35 -5.11 12.99
C GLN A 264 17.43 -4.02 11.91
N VAL A 265 16.54 -3.04 12.02
CA VAL A 265 16.56 -1.79 11.24
C VAL A 265 16.69 -0.61 12.20
N GLU A 266 17.69 0.25 11.97
CA GLU A 266 17.90 1.49 12.72
C GLU A 266 17.53 2.72 11.89
N PHE A 267 16.88 3.69 12.54
CA PHE A 267 16.49 4.97 11.98
C PHE A 267 17.27 6.10 12.66
N SER A 268 17.93 6.94 11.87
CA SER A 268 18.60 8.15 12.34
C SER A 268 18.26 9.33 11.47
N THR A 269 17.98 10.47 12.09
CA THR A 269 17.59 11.69 11.38
C THR A 269 18.55 12.84 11.61
N PHE A 270 18.75 13.65 10.58
CA PHE A 270 19.61 14.83 10.65
C PHE A 270 19.25 15.87 9.59
N GLY A 271 19.72 17.11 9.78
CA GLY A 271 19.49 18.19 8.83
C GLY A 271 18.04 18.70 8.81
N GLY A 272 17.62 19.16 7.64
CA GLY A 272 16.35 19.85 7.43
C GLY A 272 16.33 21.30 7.94
N VAL A 273 15.23 22.00 7.65
CA VAL A 273 14.97 23.39 8.09
C VAL A 273 13.61 23.43 8.75
N ASP A 274 13.58 23.86 10.01
CA ASP A 274 12.38 24.10 10.83
C ASP A 274 11.34 24.93 10.08
N ASP A 275 10.09 24.44 10.00
CA ASP A 275 9.00 25.20 9.39
C ASP A 275 8.52 26.31 10.34
N PRO A 276 8.50 27.58 9.90
CA PRO A 276 8.14 28.70 10.76
C PRO A 276 6.65 28.75 11.15
N ASN A 277 5.81 27.87 10.59
CA ASN A 277 4.37 27.84 10.84
C ASN A 277 3.95 26.71 11.78
N ASP A 278 4.89 25.89 12.25
CA ASP A 278 4.65 24.90 13.30
C ASP A 278 5.09 25.41 14.69
N ASP A 279 4.80 24.61 15.71
CA ASP A 279 5.06 24.91 17.13
C ASP A 279 6.12 23.96 17.74
N GLY A 280 6.74 23.13 16.91
CA GLY A 280 7.71 22.13 17.28
C GLY A 280 9.14 22.54 16.94
N THR A 281 10.08 21.67 17.28
CA THR A 281 11.47 21.71 16.80
C THR A 281 12.07 20.33 16.94
N GLY A 282 13.09 20.02 16.15
CA GLY A 282 13.92 18.83 16.32
C GLY A 282 14.05 18.03 15.04
N THR A 283 14.37 16.75 15.16
CA THR A 283 14.61 15.83 14.04
C THR A 283 13.64 14.66 14.07
N GLN A 284 12.43 14.88 14.56
CA GLN A 284 11.41 13.84 14.62
C GLN A 284 10.91 13.52 13.20
N PHE A 285 10.75 12.23 12.94
CA PHE A 285 10.02 11.70 11.79
C PHE A 285 8.71 11.09 12.28
N SER A 286 7.75 10.99 11.36
CA SER A 286 6.54 10.19 11.50
C SER A 286 6.53 9.15 10.38
N MET A 287 6.09 7.93 10.70
CA MET A 287 6.02 6.81 9.78
C MET A 287 4.71 6.06 9.97
N ASP A 288 4.19 5.54 8.87
CA ASP A 288 2.98 4.73 8.85
C ASP A 288 3.09 3.66 7.76
N ASP A 289 2.16 2.70 7.78
CA ASP A 289 2.02 1.64 6.80
C ASP A 289 3.36 0.90 6.54
N LEU A 290 3.99 0.38 7.61
CA LEU A 290 5.25 -0.36 7.47
C LEU A 290 4.99 -1.72 6.82
N VAL A 291 5.65 -2.00 5.71
CA VAL A 291 5.54 -3.27 4.98
C VAL A 291 6.70 -4.18 5.40
N ILE A 292 6.38 -5.32 6.02
CA ILE A 292 7.38 -6.22 6.60
C ILE A 292 7.08 -7.71 6.30
N GLY A 293 8.06 -8.44 5.74
CA GLY A 293 8.04 -9.88 5.41
C GLY A 293 8.49 -10.86 6.49
#